data_AF-A0AAW5I9I7-F1
#
_entry.id   AF-A0AAW5I9I7-F1
#
_cell.length_a   1.000
_cell.length_b   1.000
_cell.length_c   1.000
_cell.angle_alpha   90.00
_cell.angle_beta   90.00
_cell.angle_gamma   90.00
#
_symmetry.space_group_name_H-M   'P 1'
#
loop_
_entity.id
_entity.type
_entity.pdbx_description
1 polymer ?
#
loop_
_entity_poly.entity_id
_entity_poly.type
_entity_poly.pdbx_seq_one_letter_code
_entity_poly.pdbx_strand_id
1 'polypeptide(L)'
;MKITRYMGAFAVIAMLAACSTDDELGANSAANEVKIAATVGGNSIFTRSNPVGTEEEQTSFNEGDAISVTTEGTTVIYKKTAEVWAPVNAAEFLLWTGNAQTFQACYPEKADENSTKNSFSAGYVSADQSTVEKIAQSDYMTCIKMIEKAGIPSDRQLALDFERQTARIIVKVSAFGNQFETRIPTLSAVEVYSKLKVPAGESDSYVGIQACKKDNVFYALVSPGTANSTEKFLKLTVTYNDGVGNPTQTKELYVTGIPALEKAKSYTYNVRIGKDNAIIGSVSVADWGTGDAITGGDASILTPELIIKQALAAGKTDITLNLAKDFNDFSKITDALKNAKEGTIDLTLKGCERIEGFSFNSVESLKSINLPDVIAIYPQAFSDCCNLASVYAPNVMHIESFVFAGCSWLREVELGNISTAGFRIFDVISTENVDLILSKDQKVMTGSDDEGWQSDESIPYAESADHTWKRFLGKTFKSIKCGSLKIE
;
A
#
# COMPACT_ATOMS: atom_id res chain seq x y z
N MET A 1 -46.51 12.44 -44.26
CA MET A 1 -47.25 13.04 -43.14
C MET A 1 -46.24 13.84 -42.31
N LYS A 2 -46.35 15.18 -42.32
CA LYS A 2 -45.68 16.23 -41.50
C LYS A 2 -44.20 15.99 -41.12
N ILE A 3 -43.21 16.55 -41.83
CA ILE A 3 -42.61 17.89 -41.62
C ILE A 3 -42.78 18.45 -40.19
N THR A 4 -41.69 18.52 -39.43
CA THR A 4 -41.47 19.58 -38.45
C THR A 4 -40.00 19.97 -38.47
N ARG A 5 -39.76 21.22 -38.88
CA ARG A 5 -38.46 21.90 -38.93
C ARG A 5 -38.07 22.32 -37.51
N TYR A 6 -36.83 22.06 -37.11
CA TYR A 6 -36.15 22.92 -36.15
C TYR A 6 -34.97 23.58 -36.87
N MET A 7 -35.13 24.88 -37.14
CA MET A 7 -34.06 25.78 -37.54
C MET A 7 -33.21 26.04 -36.29
N GLY A 8 -32.03 25.41 -36.22
CA GLY A 8 -30.95 25.86 -35.33
C GLY A 8 -30.20 26.98 -36.03
N ALA A 9 -30.20 28.17 -35.44
CA ALA A 9 -29.50 29.34 -35.96
C ALA A 9 -27.98 29.10 -35.95
N PHE A 10 -27.39 28.90 -37.13
CA PHE A 10 -25.95 28.98 -37.32
C PHE A 10 -25.52 30.45 -37.32
N ALA A 11 -24.88 30.90 -36.24
CA ALA A 11 -24.12 32.14 -36.25
C ALA A 11 -22.81 31.91 -37.01
N VAL A 12 -22.82 32.14 -38.32
CA VAL A 12 -21.61 32.22 -39.15
C VAL A 12 -20.91 33.53 -38.82
N ILE A 13 -19.78 33.47 -38.11
CA ILE A 13 -18.90 34.63 -37.95
C ILE A 13 -18.20 34.83 -39.29
N ALA A 14 -18.59 35.90 -40.00
CA ALA A 14 -17.95 36.32 -41.24
C ALA A 14 -16.48 36.70 -40.96
N MET A 15 -15.53 36.00 -41.59
CA MET A 15 -14.14 36.43 -41.63
C MET A 15 -14.02 37.60 -42.62
N LEU A 16 -13.85 38.81 -42.09
CA LEU A 16 -13.37 39.95 -42.87
C LEU A 16 -11.84 39.88 -42.91
N ALA A 17 -11.30 39.62 -44.10
CA ALA A 17 -9.89 39.84 -44.40
C ALA A 17 -9.63 41.35 -44.43
N ALA A 18 -8.76 41.83 -43.54
CA ALA A 18 -8.16 43.15 -43.63
C ALA A 18 -6.66 43.03 -43.40
N CYS A 19 -5.88 43.28 -44.45
CA CYS A 19 -4.46 43.56 -44.35
C CYS A 19 -4.27 45.00 -43.88
N SER A 20 -3.68 45.21 -42.70
CA SER A 20 -2.90 46.42 -42.42
C SER A 20 -1.80 46.12 -41.40
N THR A 21 -0.62 46.64 -41.72
CA THR A 21 0.63 46.66 -40.96
C THR A 21 0.53 47.56 -39.73
N ASP A 22 1.14 47.10 -38.63
CA ASP A 22 1.43 47.82 -37.38
C ASP A 22 0.30 48.66 -36.78
N ASP A 23 -0.51 48.05 -35.92
CA ASP A 23 -1.40 48.78 -35.01
C ASP A 23 -1.28 48.22 -33.59
N GLU A 24 -1.19 49.17 -32.64
CA GLU A 24 -1.41 48.96 -31.21
C GLU A 24 -2.62 48.04 -31.00
N LEU A 25 -2.48 47.04 -30.12
CA LEU A 25 -3.59 46.19 -29.70
C LEU A 25 -4.56 47.03 -28.85
N GLY A 26 -5.39 47.80 -29.56
CA GLY A 26 -6.46 48.62 -29.02
C GLY A 26 -7.52 47.78 -28.31
N ALA A 27 -8.07 48.40 -27.27
CA ALA A 27 -8.98 47.87 -26.27
C ALA A 27 -10.07 46.89 -26.76
N ASN A 28 -10.26 45.82 -25.97
CA ASN A 28 -11.55 45.16 -25.68
C ASN A 28 -12.48 44.89 -26.87
N SER A 29 -12.04 44.08 -27.84
CA SER A 29 -12.96 43.47 -28.82
C SER A 29 -12.99 41.95 -28.65
N ALA A 30 -14.12 41.31 -28.97
CA ALA A 30 -14.27 39.85 -28.98
C ALA A 30 -13.23 39.14 -29.88
N ALA A 31 -12.55 39.87 -30.78
CA ALA A 31 -11.46 39.35 -31.60
C ALA A 31 -10.17 39.02 -30.82
N ASN A 32 -10.03 39.53 -29.58
CA ASN A 32 -8.89 39.26 -28.69
C ASN A 32 -9.23 38.28 -27.57
N GLU A 33 -10.39 37.63 -27.62
CA GLU A 33 -10.77 36.59 -26.66
C GLU A 33 -9.79 35.40 -26.70
N VAL A 34 -9.38 34.94 -25.52
CA VAL A 34 -8.60 33.72 -25.36
C VAL A 34 -9.53 32.52 -25.51
N LYS A 35 -9.33 31.74 -26.58
CA LYS A 35 -10.07 30.51 -26.81
C LYS A 35 -9.32 29.35 -26.17
N ILE A 36 -10.01 28.54 -25.38
CA ILE A 36 -9.37 27.42 -24.70
C ILE A 36 -9.33 26.20 -25.61
N ALA A 37 -8.13 25.67 -25.81
CA ALA A 37 -7.89 24.38 -26.45
C ALA A 37 -7.18 23.46 -25.45
N ALA A 38 -7.93 22.86 -24.52
CA ALA A 38 -7.38 21.82 -23.65
C ALA A 38 -7.45 20.47 -24.37
N THR A 39 -6.29 19.91 -24.70
CA THR A 39 -6.15 18.60 -25.37
C THR A 39 -5.62 17.57 -24.40
N VAL A 40 -6.18 16.36 -24.47
CA VAL A 40 -5.77 15.19 -23.69
C VAL A 40 -5.12 14.21 -24.66
N GLY A 41 -3.89 13.78 -24.40
CA GLY A 41 -3.09 13.04 -25.40
C GLY A 41 -2.73 13.85 -26.67
N GLY A 42 -1.84 13.31 -27.51
CA GLY A 42 -1.27 13.96 -28.70
C GLY A 42 0.24 14.20 -28.57
N ASN A 43 0.73 15.41 -28.89
CA ASN A 43 2.12 15.82 -28.63
C ASN A 43 2.41 16.09 -27.14
N SER A 44 1.37 16.06 -26.31
CA SER A 44 1.41 16.27 -24.87
C SER A 44 1.30 14.93 -24.17
N ILE A 45 2.41 14.44 -23.60
CA ILE A 45 2.49 13.17 -22.86
C ILE A 45 1.96 13.30 -21.42
N PHE A 46 1.50 14.49 -21.01
CA PHE A 46 1.16 14.81 -19.62
C PHE A 46 -0.35 14.85 -19.36
N THR A 47 -1.14 15.37 -20.30
CA THR A 47 -2.60 15.54 -20.10
C THR A 47 -3.34 14.23 -20.34
N ARG A 48 -3.86 13.61 -19.27
CA ARG A 48 -4.78 12.47 -19.30
C ARG A 48 -5.96 12.71 -18.33
N SER A 49 -7.19 12.39 -18.70
CA SER A 49 -8.38 12.41 -17.79
C SER A 49 -8.84 10.97 -17.52
N ASN A 50 -10.04 10.76 -16.96
CA ASN A 50 -10.66 9.44 -16.78
C ASN A 50 -9.73 8.43 -16.06
N PRO A 51 -9.43 8.63 -14.77
CA PRO A 51 -8.37 7.92 -14.05
C PRO A 51 -8.52 6.39 -13.97
N VAL A 52 -9.69 5.86 -14.29
CA VAL A 52 -10.04 4.42 -14.33
C VAL A 52 -10.40 3.92 -15.73
N GLY A 53 -10.23 4.75 -16.76
CA GLY A 53 -10.53 4.44 -18.15
C GLY A 53 -9.45 3.62 -18.85
N THR A 54 -9.75 3.11 -20.04
CA THR A 54 -8.77 2.54 -20.98
C THR A 54 -7.75 3.60 -21.41
N GLU A 55 -6.69 3.20 -22.12
CA GLU A 55 -5.72 4.15 -22.67
C GLU A 55 -6.40 5.19 -23.57
N GLU A 56 -7.37 4.76 -24.38
CA GLU A 56 -8.15 5.64 -25.26
C GLU A 56 -9.06 6.58 -24.47
N GLU A 57 -9.79 6.08 -23.46
CA GLU A 57 -10.66 6.90 -22.61
C GLU A 57 -9.87 7.94 -21.82
N GLN A 58 -8.62 7.61 -21.44
CA GLN A 58 -7.72 8.52 -20.75
C GLN A 58 -7.18 9.64 -21.65
N THR A 59 -7.37 9.55 -22.98
CA THR A 59 -6.99 10.60 -23.95
C THR A 59 -8.13 11.56 -24.28
N SER A 60 -9.15 11.69 -23.44
CA SER A 60 -10.23 12.65 -23.66
C SER A 60 -10.83 13.19 -22.37
N PHE A 61 -11.21 14.47 -22.39
CA PHE A 61 -12.09 15.06 -21.37
C PHE A 61 -13.55 14.72 -21.69
N ASN A 62 -14.37 14.65 -20.65
CA ASN A 62 -15.80 14.32 -20.77
C ASN A 62 -16.65 15.56 -21.02
N GLU A 63 -17.84 15.35 -21.57
CA GLU A 63 -18.87 16.38 -21.63
C GLU A 63 -19.17 16.92 -20.23
N GLY A 64 -19.10 18.23 -20.09
CA GLY A 64 -19.37 18.91 -18.83
C GLY A 64 -18.19 19.01 -17.86
N ASP A 65 -17.02 18.50 -18.22
CA ASP A 65 -15.78 18.77 -17.49
C ASP A 65 -15.52 20.28 -17.42
N ALA A 66 -14.96 20.73 -16.29
CA ALA A 66 -14.73 22.16 -16.03
C ALA A 66 -13.28 22.42 -15.65
N ILE A 67 -12.68 23.45 -16.26
CA ILE A 67 -11.35 23.96 -15.93
C ILE A 67 -11.46 25.41 -15.48
N SER A 68 -10.60 25.82 -14.55
CA SER A 68 -10.40 27.24 -14.28
C SER A 68 -9.13 27.70 -14.99
N VAL A 69 -9.16 28.91 -15.55
CA VAL A 69 -8.00 29.56 -16.17
C VAL A 69 -7.88 30.96 -15.60
N THR A 70 -6.68 31.31 -15.16
CA THR A 70 -6.35 32.60 -14.55
C THR A 70 -5.22 33.27 -15.32
N THR A 71 -5.42 34.54 -15.65
CA THR A 71 -4.36 35.43 -16.17
C THR A 71 -4.64 36.84 -15.67
N GLU A 72 -3.58 37.62 -15.39
CA GLU A 72 -3.71 39.02 -14.94
C GLU A 72 -4.71 39.23 -13.78
N GLY A 73 -4.75 38.28 -12.83
CA GLY A 73 -5.66 38.31 -11.67
C GLY A 73 -7.13 38.02 -11.98
N THR A 74 -7.48 37.73 -13.24
CA THR A 74 -8.84 37.36 -13.65
C THR A 74 -8.93 35.85 -13.84
N THR A 75 -9.88 35.21 -13.17
CA THR A 75 -10.17 33.77 -13.30
C THR A 75 -11.49 33.55 -14.02
N VAL A 76 -11.50 32.70 -15.04
CA VAL A 76 -12.71 32.29 -15.77
C VAL A 76 -12.81 30.77 -15.74
N ILE A 77 -14.03 30.26 -15.57
CA ILE A 77 -14.33 28.82 -15.60
C ILE A 77 -14.85 28.47 -16.98
N TYR A 78 -14.21 27.51 -17.62
CA TYR A 78 -14.60 26.97 -18.91
C TYR A 78 -15.14 25.56 -18.75
N LYS A 79 -16.23 25.25 -19.44
CA LYS A 79 -16.87 23.94 -19.44
C LYS A 79 -16.80 23.33 -20.84
N LYS A 80 -16.47 22.05 -20.93
CA LYS A 80 -16.47 21.30 -22.19
C LYS A 80 -17.91 21.05 -22.62
N THR A 81 -18.23 21.51 -23.82
CA THR A 81 -19.52 21.30 -24.49
C THR A 81 -19.25 20.82 -25.91
N ALA A 82 -19.55 19.56 -26.19
CA ALA A 82 -19.05 18.82 -27.35
C ALA A 82 -17.51 18.95 -27.47
N GLU A 83 -17.00 19.42 -28.61
CA GLU A 83 -15.56 19.60 -28.84
C GLU A 83 -15.02 20.97 -28.43
N VAL A 84 -15.83 21.81 -27.79
CA VAL A 84 -15.48 23.20 -27.49
C VAL A 84 -15.47 23.46 -25.99
N TRP A 85 -14.46 24.19 -25.53
CA TRP A 85 -14.43 24.77 -24.19
C TRP A 85 -15.04 26.17 -24.23
N ALA A 86 -16.16 26.36 -23.54
CA ALA A 86 -16.86 27.64 -23.49
C ALA A 86 -16.90 28.16 -22.05
N PRO A 87 -16.82 29.48 -21.83
CA PRO A 87 -16.96 30.04 -20.50
C PRO A 87 -18.36 29.73 -19.94
N VAL A 88 -18.44 29.36 -18.66
CA VAL A 88 -19.72 29.05 -17.99
C VAL A 88 -20.64 30.27 -17.98
N ASN A 89 -20.06 31.47 -17.85
CA ASN A 89 -20.74 32.75 -18.01
C ASN A 89 -20.23 33.43 -19.28
N ALA A 90 -21.11 33.60 -20.28
CA ALA A 90 -20.74 34.22 -21.56
C ALA A 90 -20.27 35.68 -21.45
N ALA A 91 -20.52 36.36 -20.32
CA ALA A 91 -20.01 37.69 -20.05
C ALA A 91 -18.60 37.70 -19.45
N GLU A 92 -18.07 36.54 -19.06
CA GLU A 92 -16.75 36.36 -18.47
C GLU A 92 -15.83 35.66 -19.48
N PHE A 93 -14.79 36.36 -19.93
CA PHE A 93 -13.80 35.81 -20.84
C PHE A 93 -12.43 36.42 -20.58
N LEU A 94 -11.38 35.66 -20.87
CA LEU A 94 -10.01 36.13 -20.81
C LEU A 94 -9.63 36.82 -22.13
N LEU A 95 -8.75 37.83 -22.05
CA LEU A 95 -8.31 38.61 -23.19
C LEU A 95 -6.80 38.53 -23.37
N TRP A 96 -6.36 38.42 -24.62
CA TRP A 96 -4.96 38.62 -24.98
C TRP A 96 -4.59 40.10 -24.85
N THR A 97 -3.68 40.43 -23.93
CA THR A 97 -3.20 41.82 -23.74
C THR A 97 -2.28 42.33 -24.84
N GLY A 98 -1.78 41.43 -25.71
CA GLY A 98 -0.79 41.78 -26.71
C GLY A 98 0.66 41.85 -26.23
N ASN A 99 0.86 41.58 -24.95
CA ASN A 99 2.17 41.46 -24.31
C ASN A 99 2.35 40.04 -23.78
N ALA A 100 3.54 39.79 -23.21
CA ALA A 100 3.79 38.54 -22.51
C ALA A 100 2.79 38.36 -21.37
N GLN A 101 2.20 37.17 -21.25
CA GLN A 101 1.17 36.84 -20.26
C GLN A 101 1.41 35.44 -19.70
N THR A 102 1.11 35.27 -18.42
CA THR A 102 1.15 33.96 -17.76
C THR A 102 -0.26 33.46 -17.49
N PHE A 103 -0.54 32.26 -17.98
CA PHE A 103 -1.78 31.55 -17.76
C PHE A 103 -1.55 30.44 -16.75
N GLN A 104 -2.37 30.39 -15.73
CA GLN A 104 -2.44 29.32 -14.75
C GLN A 104 -3.79 28.64 -14.86
N ALA A 105 -3.82 27.33 -15.05
CA ALA A 105 -5.06 26.58 -15.15
C ALA A 105 -5.08 25.39 -14.19
N CYS A 106 -6.28 25.00 -13.76
CA CYS A 106 -6.49 23.76 -13.02
C CYS A 106 -7.73 23.00 -13.49
N TYR A 107 -7.67 21.68 -13.36
CA TYR A 107 -8.75 20.73 -13.58
C TYR A 107 -8.85 19.78 -12.37
N PRO A 108 -10.05 19.30 -12.01
CA PRO A 108 -11.34 19.92 -12.31
C PRO A 108 -11.52 21.18 -11.46
N GLU A 109 -12.63 21.91 -11.63
CA GLU A 109 -12.97 23.08 -10.83
C GLU A 109 -13.03 22.79 -9.32
N LYS A 110 -13.49 21.60 -8.93
CA LYS A 110 -13.64 21.17 -7.53
C LYS A 110 -13.68 19.64 -7.42
N ALA A 111 -13.36 19.10 -6.25
CA ALA A 111 -13.25 17.65 -6.03
C ALA A 111 -14.59 16.93 -5.84
N ASP A 112 -15.57 17.66 -5.32
CA ASP A 112 -16.95 17.25 -5.12
C ASP A 112 -17.85 18.48 -4.94
N GLU A 113 -19.17 18.29 -4.82
CA GLU A 113 -20.12 19.40 -4.72
C GLU A 113 -19.91 20.32 -3.52
N ASN A 114 -19.39 19.79 -2.41
CA ASN A 114 -19.20 20.45 -1.12
C ASN A 114 -17.75 20.91 -0.90
N SER A 115 -16.82 20.49 -1.74
CA SER A 115 -15.40 20.82 -1.63
C SER A 115 -15.09 22.27 -1.95
N THR A 116 -13.95 22.73 -1.44
CA THR A 116 -13.36 24.02 -1.84
C THR A 116 -12.95 23.94 -3.31
N LYS A 117 -13.15 25.03 -4.06
CA LYS A 117 -12.69 25.09 -5.45
C LYS A 117 -11.18 24.88 -5.54
N ASN A 118 -10.77 24.08 -6.50
CA ASN A 118 -9.38 23.91 -6.85
C ASN A 118 -8.83 25.22 -7.43
N SER A 119 -7.53 25.41 -7.25
CA SER A 119 -6.75 26.52 -7.83
C SER A 119 -5.46 25.95 -8.42
N PHE A 120 -4.63 26.80 -9.02
CA PHE A 120 -3.29 26.39 -9.44
C PHE A 120 -2.38 25.97 -8.25
N SER A 121 -2.57 26.59 -7.09
CA SER A 121 -1.69 26.41 -5.92
C SER A 121 -2.13 25.33 -4.93
N ALA A 122 -3.41 24.98 -4.95
CA ALA A 122 -4.00 24.01 -4.04
C ALA A 122 -5.26 23.42 -4.66
N GLY A 123 -5.39 22.09 -4.57
CA GLY A 123 -6.57 21.35 -4.94
C GLY A 123 -6.92 20.28 -3.90
N TYR A 124 -7.89 19.45 -4.23
CA TYR A 124 -8.45 18.46 -3.31
C TYR A 124 -8.79 17.15 -4.02
N VAL A 125 -8.81 16.05 -3.27
CA VAL A 125 -9.47 14.79 -3.62
C VAL A 125 -10.71 14.61 -2.74
N SER A 126 -11.73 13.94 -3.24
CA SER A 126 -12.95 13.62 -2.50
C SER A 126 -12.74 12.39 -1.61
N ALA A 127 -13.37 12.36 -0.44
CA ALA A 127 -13.46 11.16 0.39
C ALA A 127 -14.38 10.09 -0.23
N ASP A 128 -15.34 10.48 -1.06
CA ASP A 128 -16.20 9.56 -1.80
C ASP A 128 -15.79 9.55 -3.27
N GLN A 129 -15.10 8.48 -3.67
CA GLN A 129 -14.71 8.19 -5.05
C GLN A 129 -15.38 6.91 -5.56
N SER A 130 -16.53 6.55 -4.99
CA SER A 130 -17.17 5.23 -5.19
C SER A 130 -17.60 4.90 -6.63
N THR A 131 -17.69 5.91 -7.50
CA THR A 131 -18.09 5.75 -8.91
C THR A 131 -17.06 6.38 -9.85
N VAL A 132 -17.13 6.02 -11.14
CA VAL A 132 -16.24 6.53 -12.20
C VAL A 132 -16.30 8.06 -12.29
N GLU A 133 -17.48 8.63 -12.10
CA GLU A 133 -17.70 10.08 -12.15
C GLU A 133 -17.10 10.77 -10.93
N LYS A 134 -17.27 10.19 -9.73
CA LYS A 134 -16.76 10.75 -8.47
C LYS A 134 -15.24 10.71 -8.40
N ILE A 135 -14.61 9.61 -8.83
CA ILE A 135 -13.15 9.53 -8.87
C ILE A 135 -12.55 10.49 -9.89
N ALA A 136 -13.21 10.74 -11.02
CA ALA A 136 -12.76 11.71 -12.01
C ALA A 136 -12.73 13.15 -11.45
N GLN A 137 -13.65 13.51 -10.57
CA GLN A 137 -13.62 14.83 -9.90
C GLN A 137 -12.42 14.98 -8.95
N SER A 138 -11.83 13.88 -8.48
CA SER A 138 -10.61 13.91 -7.65
C SER A 138 -9.33 13.98 -8.48
N ASP A 139 -9.43 14.06 -9.81
CA ASP A 139 -8.28 14.04 -10.71
C ASP A 139 -7.63 15.42 -10.85
N TYR A 140 -7.11 15.93 -9.74
CA TYR A 140 -6.55 17.28 -9.69
C TYR A 140 -5.27 17.40 -10.53
N MET A 141 -5.30 18.30 -11.51
CA MET A 141 -4.23 18.61 -12.44
C MET A 141 -4.06 20.11 -12.60
N THR A 142 -2.84 20.56 -12.93
CA THR A 142 -2.51 21.97 -13.09
C THR A 142 -1.67 22.22 -14.34
N CYS A 143 -1.80 23.40 -14.93
CA CYS A 143 -0.99 23.87 -16.05
C CYS A 143 -0.51 25.29 -15.75
N ILE A 144 0.75 25.59 -16.08
CA ILE A 144 1.26 26.96 -16.14
C ILE A 144 1.93 27.19 -17.48
N LYS A 145 1.58 28.29 -18.14
CA LYS A 145 2.10 28.62 -19.46
C LYS A 145 2.39 30.11 -19.56
N MET A 146 3.64 30.45 -19.86
CA MET A 146 4.03 31.82 -20.19
C MET A 146 4.08 31.94 -21.71
N ILE A 147 3.31 32.88 -22.26
CA ILE A 147 3.23 33.15 -23.69
C ILE A 147 3.83 34.53 -23.93
N GLU A 148 4.95 34.58 -24.65
CA GLU A 148 5.50 35.85 -25.12
C GLU A 148 4.67 36.44 -26.26
N LYS A 149 4.82 37.75 -26.53
CA LYS A 149 4.09 38.46 -27.59
C LYS A 149 4.15 37.76 -28.95
N ALA A 150 5.32 37.28 -29.35
CA ALA A 150 5.52 36.58 -30.62
C ALA A 150 4.89 35.17 -30.64
N GLY A 151 4.60 34.60 -29.46
CA GLY A 151 3.98 33.28 -29.30
C GLY A 151 2.46 33.31 -29.19
N ILE A 152 1.82 34.48 -29.29
CA ILE A 152 0.36 34.58 -29.28
C ILE A 152 -0.19 33.95 -30.57
N PRO A 153 -1.02 32.89 -30.48
CA PRO A 153 -1.54 32.20 -31.65
C PRO A 153 -2.44 33.10 -32.51
N SER A 154 -2.37 32.95 -33.83
CA SER A 154 -3.18 33.73 -34.78
C SER A 154 -4.67 33.39 -34.71
N ASP A 155 -5.01 32.16 -34.34
CA ASP A 155 -6.37 31.69 -34.10
C ASP A 155 -6.89 31.97 -32.67
N ARG A 156 -6.03 32.56 -31.84
CA ARG A 156 -6.24 32.88 -30.41
C ARG A 156 -6.46 31.68 -29.49
N GLN A 157 -6.13 30.46 -29.95
CA GLN A 157 -6.30 29.25 -29.17
C GLN A 157 -5.14 29.03 -28.18
N LEU A 158 -5.43 29.12 -26.89
CA LEU A 158 -4.51 28.75 -25.82
C LEU A 158 -4.55 27.24 -25.62
N ALA A 159 -3.49 26.57 -26.08
CA ALA A 159 -3.26 25.15 -25.79
C ALA A 159 -2.83 24.97 -24.32
N LEU A 160 -3.55 24.13 -23.57
CA LEU A 160 -3.27 23.82 -22.16
C LEU A 160 -2.85 22.36 -21.98
N ASP A 161 -1.70 22.19 -21.33
CA ASP A 161 -1.08 20.90 -21.03
C ASP A 161 -1.06 20.70 -19.51
N PHE A 162 -1.90 19.79 -19.00
CA PHE A 162 -2.09 19.60 -17.56
C PHE A 162 -1.18 18.49 -17.02
N GLU A 163 -0.56 18.77 -15.87
CA GLU A 163 0.17 17.79 -15.08
C GLU A 163 -0.67 17.30 -13.90
N ARG A 164 -0.78 15.99 -13.71
CA ARG A 164 -1.42 15.38 -12.55
C ARG A 164 -0.66 15.74 -11.27
N GLN A 165 -1.41 16.20 -10.27
CA GLN A 165 -0.88 16.52 -8.94
C GLN A 165 -1.21 15.43 -7.91
N THR A 166 -2.02 14.44 -8.27
CA THR A 166 -2.41 13.30 -7.42
C THR A 166 -1.58 12.05 -7.69
N ALA A 167 -1.63 11.07 -6.78
CA ALA A 167 -1.18 9.71 -7.00
C ALA A 167 -2.38 8.77 -7.20
N ARG A 168 -2.25 7.74 -8.05
CA ARG A 168 -3.27 6.70 -8.23
C ARG A 168 -2.91 5.45 -7.44
N ILE A 169 -3.84 4.96 -6.65
CA ILE A 169 -3.75 3.69 -5.93
C ILE A 169 -4.69 2.69 -6.61
N ILE A 170 -4.16 1.51 -6.94
CA ILE A 170 -4.87 0.38 -7.52
C ILE A 170 -4.76 -0.78 -6.55
N VAL A 171 -5.87 -1.34 -6.08
CA VAL A 171 -5.89 -2.50 -5.17
C VAL A 171 -6.50 -3.69 -5.89
N LYS A 172 -5.74 -4.79 -5.94
CA LYS A 172 -6.12 -6.07 -6.55
C LYS A 172 -6.02 -7.19 -5.53
N VAL A 173 -6.97 -8.12 -5.52
CA VAL A 173 -6.83 -9.34 -4.72
C VAL A 173 -5.98 -10.35 -5.48
N SER A 174 -4.86 -10.75 -4.90
CA SER A 174 -3.96 -11.77 -5.46
C SER A 174 -4.28 -13.18 -4.98
N ALA A 175 -4.71 -13.32 -3.73
CA ALA A 175 -5.13 -14.59 -3.17
C ALA A 175 -6.04 -14.38 -1.96
N PHE A 176 -6.93 -15.35 -1.75
CA PHE A 176 -7.58 -15.61 -0.48
C PHE A 176 -6.86 -16.78 0.18
N GLY A 177 -6.57 -16.71 1.47
CA GLY A 177 -6.06 -17.84 2.25
C GLY A 177 -6.98 -19.07 2.20
N ASN A 178 -6.50 -20.25 2.62
CA ASN A 178 -7.28 -21.49 2.60
C ASN A 178 -8.13 -21.70 3.88
N GLN A 179 -8.14 -20.72 4.80
CA GLN A 179 -8.82 -20.82 6.10
C GLN A 179 -10.32 -20.51 6.03
N PHE A 180 -10.87 -20.32 4.83
CA PHE A 180 -12.30 -20.10 4.63
C PHE A 180 -12.95 -21.46 4.38
N GLU A 181 -13.80 -21.90 5.32
CA GLU A 181 -14.48 -23.20 5.33
C GLU A 181 -15.45 -23.35 4.11
N THR A 182 -16.75 -23.60 4.34
CA THR A 182 -17.77 -23.63 3.27
C THR A 182 -18.16 -22.23 2.77
N ARG A 183 -17.37 -21.20 3.08
CA ARG A 183 -17.67 -19.79 2.78
C ARG A 183 -16.76 -19.26 1.69
N ILE A 184 -17.34 -18.53 0.74
CA ILE A 184 -16.64 -17.95 -0.40
C ILE A 184 -16.36 -16.47 -0.13
N PRO A 185 -15.11 -16.07 0.18
CA PRO A 185 -14.78 -14.67 0.45
C PRO A 185 -14.73 -13.84 -0.85
N THR A 186 -15.20 -12.61 -0.78
CA THR A 186 -15.04 -11.60 -1.83
C THR A 186 -14.63 -10.26 -1.22
N LEU A 187 -13.78 -9.50 -1.91
CA LEU A 187 -13.47 -8.12 -1.52
C LEU A 187 -14.60 -7.23 -2.06
N SER A 188 -15.41 -6.67 -1.14
CA SER A 188 -16.61 -5.92 -1.48
C SER A 188 -16.38 -4.41 -1.49
N ALA A 189 -15.54 -3.88 -0.60
CA ALA A 189 -15.17 -2.47 -0.59
C ALA A 189 -13.72 -2.25 -0.12
N VAL A 190 -13.15 -1.11 -0.53
CA VAL A 190 -11.83 -0.64 -0.11
C VAL A 190 -11.93 0.85 0.24
N GLU A 191 -11.36 1.21 1.39
CA GLU A 191 -11.02 2.61 1.70
C GLU A 191 -9.49 2.75 1.72
N VAL A 192 -8.98 3.78 1.04
CA VAL A 192 -7.56 4.15 1.04
C VAL A 192 -7.38 5.38 1.90
N TYR A 193 -6.54 5.30 2.93
CA TYR A 193 -6.33 6.39 3.86
C TYR A 193 -5.31 7.37 3.30
N SER A 194 -5.72 8.63 3.15
CA SER A 194 -4.86 9.74 2.72
C SER A 194 -5.40 11.07 3.24
N LYS A 195 -4.65 12.13 3.04
CA LYS A 195 -5.08 13.52 3.27
C LYS A 195 -5.85 14.00 2.02
N LEU A 196 -6.88 14.82 2.22
CA LEU A 196 -7.74 15.27 1.10
C LEU A 196 -7.16 16.46 0.32
N LYS A 197 -6.30 17.28 0.93
CA LYS A 197 -5.71 18.46 0.29
C LYS A 197 -4.48 18.08 -0.52
N VAL A 198 -4.27 18.73 -1.67
CA VAL A 198 -3.15 18.50 -2.59
C VAL A 198 -2.48 19.85 -2.97
N PRO A 199 -1.22 20.10 -2.61
CA PRO A 199 -0.40 19.30 -1.70
C PRO A 199 -0.94 19.37 -0.27
N ALA A 200 -0.79 18.27 0.45
CA ALA A 200 -1.20 18.21 1.85
C ALA A 200 -0.28 19.04 2.75
N GLY A 201 -0.87 19.72 3.74
CA GLY A 201 -0.15 20.36 4.82
C GLY A 201 0.17 19.38 5.96
N GLU A 202 1.14 19.75 6.80
CA GLU A 202 1.56 18.97 7.97
C GLU A 202 0.39 18.68 8.93
N SER A 203 -0.47 19.68 9.15
CA SER A 203 -1.63 19.60 10.06
C SER A 203 -2.86 18.90 9.48
N ASP A 204 -2.86 18.57 8.19
CA ASP A 204 -4.02 17.91 7.56
C ASP A 204 -4.14 16.47 8.07
N SER A 205 -5.38 16.03 8.31
CA SER A 205 -5.68 14.71 8.87
C SER A 205 -5.89 13.65 7.79
N TYR A 206 -5.53 12.41 8.12
CA TYR A 206 -5.83 11.25 7.29
C TYR A 206 -7.31 10.85 7.40
N VAL A 207 -7.92 10.54 6.27
CA VAL A 207 -9.30 10.06 6.18
C VAL A 207 -9.39 8.89 5.22
N GLY A 208 -10.36 7.99 5.44
CA GLY A 208 -10.65 6.90 4.52
C GLY A 208 -11.32 7.42 3.24
N ILE A 209 -10.67 7.25 2.10
CA ILE A 209 -11.21 7.56 0.77
C ILE A 209 -11.86 6.29 0.22
N GLN A 210 -13.17 6.31 0.03
CA GLN A 210 -13.93 5.20 -0.54
C GLN A 210 -13.57 5.03 -2.02
N ALA A 211 -12.95 3.89 -2.35
CA ALA A 211 -12.42 3.62 -3.68
C ALA A 211 -13.51 3.25 -4.72
N CYS A 212 -13.27 3.62 -5.98
CA CYS A 212 -14.06 3.19 -7.14
C CYS A 212 -13.79 1.71 -7.44
N LYS A 213 -14.84 0.89 -7.55
CA LYS A 213 -14.71 -0.51 -7.99
C LYS A 213 -15.02 -0.63 -9.50
N LYS A 214 -14.08 -1.15 -10.28
CA LYS A 214 -14.25 -1.49 -11.70
C LYS A 214 -13.58 -2.84 -11.98
N ASP A 215 -14.32 -3.80 -12.53
CA ASP A 215 -13.83 -5.15 -12.87
C ASP A 215 -13.11 -5.89 -11.72
N ASN A 216 -13.66 -5.79 -10.50
CA ASN A 216 -13.07 -6.32 -9.25
C ASN A 216 -11.71 -5.72 -8.84
N VAL A 217 -11.31 -4.63 -9.48
CA VAL A 217 -10.17 -3.80 -9.08
C VAL A 217 -10.69 -2.52 -8.44
N PHE A 218 -10.01 -2.07 -7.39
CA PHE A 218 -10.36 -0.85 -6.66
C PHE A 218 -9.35 0.25 -6.97
N TYR A 219 -9.85 1.46 -7.21
CA TYR A 219 -9.05 2.62 -7.59
C TYR A 219 -9.34 3.79 -6.66
N ALA A 220 -8.29 4.50 -6.24
CA ALA A 220 -8.43 5.74 -5.49
C ALA A 220 -7.36 6.74 -5.93
N LEU A 221 -7.74 8.02 -5.98
CA LEU A 221 -6.82 9.14 -6.13
C LEU A 221 -6.56 9.75 -4.77
N VAL A 222 -5.29 9.95 -4.45
CA VAL A 222 -4.84 10.35 -3.12
C VAL A 222 -3.87 11.51 -3.22
N SER A 223 -3.75 12.30 -2.13
CA SER A 223 -2.66 13.26 -2.02
C SER A 223 -1.32 12.52 -1.95
N PRO A 224 -0.34 12.91 -2.77
CA PRO A 224 1.05 12.52 -2.59
C PRO A 224 1.60 13.00 -1.23
N GLY A 225 2.67 12.36 -0.76
CA GLY A 225 3.26 12.69 0.54
C GLY A 225 4.32 11.70 1.00
N THR A 226 4.93 12.01 2.14
CA THR A 226 5.92 11.15 2.80
C THR A 226 5.28 9.93 3.43
N ALA A 227 6.06 8.86 3.60
CA ALA A 227 5.61 7.65 4.28
C ALA A 227 5.21 7.92 5.75
N ASN A 228 4.23 7.17 6.24
CA ASN A 228 3.80 7.19 7.63
C ASN A 228 3.54 5.75 8.10
N SER A 229 4.42 5.22 8.96
CA SER A 229 4.38 3.82 9.39
C SER A 229 3.30 3.49 10.42
N THR A 230 2.70 4.50 11.06
CA THR A 230 1.72 4.32 12.14
C THR A 230 0.27 4.42 11.68
N GLU A 231 0.02 5.17 10.60
CA GLU A 231 -1.33 5.39 10.12
C GLU A 231 -1.91 4.17 9.39
N LYS A 232 -3.23 4.08 9.39
CA LYS A 232 -3.94 3.13 8.52
C LYS A 232 -3.64 3.52 7.08
N PHE A 233 -3.41 2.52 6.23
CA PHE A 233 -3.26 2.72 4.79
C PHE A 233 -4.46 2.17 4.03
N LEU A 234 -4.81 0.90 4.24
CA LEU A 234 -5.96 0.28 3.60
C LEU A 234 -6.94 -0.23 4.64
N LYS A 235 -8.22 -0.02 4.40
CA LYS A 235 -9.31 -0.77 5.03
C LYS A 235 -10.00 -1.59 3.95
N LEU A 236 -9.98 -2.90 4.12
CA LEU A 236 -10.53 -3.88 3.19
C LEU A 236 -11.79 -4.48 3.82
N THR A 237 -12.92 -4.32 3.15
CA THR A 237 -14.20 -4.91 3.56
C THR A 237 -14.39 -6.21 2.79
N VAL A 238 -14.33 -7.32 3.51
CA VAL A 238 -14.44 -8.68 2.97
C VAL A 238 -15.83 -9.22 3.29
N THR A 239 -16.55 -9.68 2.27
CA THR A 239 -17.85 -10.31 2.42
C THR A 239 -17.71 -11.82 2.21
N TYR A 240 -18.17 -12.60 3.19
CA TYR A 240 -18.22 -14.05 3.13
C TYR A 240 -19.59 -14.48 2.61
N ASN A 241 -19.57 -15.24 1.52
CA ASN A 241 -20.78 -15.72 0.87
C ASN A 241 -20.98 -17.22 1.16
N ASP A 242 -22.23 -17.69 1.16
CA ASP A 242 -22.52 -19.12 1.21
C ASP A 242 -22.11 -19.82 -0.10
N GLY A 243 -22.23 -21.14 -0.16
CA GLY A 243 -21.90 -21.94 -1.35
C GLY A 243 -22.75 -21.66 -2.59
N VAL A 244 -23.75 -20.77 -2.50
CA VAL A 244 -24.63 -20.33 -3.60
C VAL A 244 -24.45 -18.83 -3.90
N GLY A 245 -23.58 -18.13 -3.16
CA GLY A 245 -23.21 -16.73 -3.41
C GLY A 245 -23.96 -15.68 -2.61
N ASN A 246 -24.77 -16.04 -1.61
CA ASN A 246 -25.46 -15.05 -0.77
C ASN A 246 -24.53 -14.51 0.33
N PRO A 247 -24.53 -13.19 0.60
CA PRO A 247 -23.71 -12.62 1.65
C PRO A 247 -24.21 -13.06 3.03
N THR A 248 -23.30 -13.61 3.84
CA THR A 248 -23.60 -14.12 5.19
C THR A 248 -22.97 -13.29 6.30
N GLN A 249 -21.78 -12.73 6.03
CA GLN A 249 -21.02 -11.95 7.01
C GLN A 249 -20.09 -10.98 6.27
N THR A 250 -19.85 -9.82 6.89
CA THR A 250 -18.82 -8.88 6.44
C THR A 250 -17.78 -8.68 7.54
N LYS A 251 -16.52 -8.51 7.16
CA LYS A 251 -15.41 -8.23 8.07
C LYS A 251 -14.52 -7.13 7.50
N GLU A 252 -14.04 -6.26 8.38
CA GLU A 252 -13.08 -5.22 8.04
C GLU A 252 -11.67 -5.68 8.43
N LEU A 253 -10.72 -5.53 7.50
CA LEU A 253 -9.31 -5.82 7.69
C LEU A 253 -8.51 -4.56 7.41
N TYR A 254 -7.44 -4.35 8.18
CA TYR A 254 -6.64 -3.13 8.09
C TYR A 254 -5.21 -3.45 7.73
N VAL A 255 -4.63 -2.63 6.84
CA VAL A 255 -3.20 -2.58 6.55
C VAL A 255 -2.69 -1.24 7.05
N THR A 256 -1.68 -1.25 7.92
CA THR A 256 -1.02 -0.05 8.45
C THR A 256 0.26 0.25 7.69
N GLY A 257 0.66 1.52 7.66
CA GLY A 257 1.86 1.98 6.97
C GLY A 257 1.54 2.58 5.60
N ILE A 258 1.26 3.88 5.57
CA ILE A 258 1.12 4.64 4.33
C ILE A 258 2.50 4.76 3.68
N PRO A 259 2.70 4.29 2.45
CA PRO A 259 3.97 4.41 1.75
C PRO A 259 4.21 5.85 1.29
N ALA A 260 5.46 6.17 0.92
CA ALA A 260 5.74 7.42 0.22
C ALA A 260 5.10 7.38 -1.17
N LEU A 261 4.39 8.45 -1.53
CA LEU A 261 3.66 8.56 -2.79
C LEU A 261 4.08 9.83 -3.51
N GLU A 262 4.30 9.71 -4.82
CA GLU A 262 4.67 10.80 -5.71
C GLU A 262 3.51 11.15 -6.64
N LYS A 263 3.41 12.43 -7.00
CA LYS A 263 2.42 12.89 -7.98
C LYS A 263 2.65 12.24 -9.34
N ALA A 264 1.58 12.08 -10.11
CA ALA A 264 1.60 11.47 -11.45
C ALA A 264 2.16 10.04 -11.50
N LYS A 265 2.18 9.32 -10.36
CA LYS A 265 2.53 7.90 -10.30
C LYS A 265 1.31 7.04 -10.00
N SER A 266 1.32 5.82 -10.53
CA SER A 266 0.28 4.82 -10.34
C SER A 266 0.85 3.60 -9.62
N TYR A 267 0.29 3.28 -8.47
CA TYR A 267 0.76 2.22 -7.57
C TYR A 267 -0.26 1.08 -7.54
N THR A 268 0.15 -0.13 -7.91
CA THR A 268 -0.70 -1.32 -7.82
C THR A 268 -0.30 -2.16 -6.62
N TYR A 269 -1.21 -2.32 -5.66
CA TYR A 269 -1.08 -3.17 -4.48
C TYR A 269 -1.87 -4.46 -4.67
N ASN A 270 -1.15 -5.56 -4.82
CA ASN A 270 -1.73 -6.89 -4.85
C ASN A 270 -1.86 -7.40 -3.41
N VAL A 271 -3.07 -7.40 -2.86
CA VAL A 271 -3.35 -7.82 -1.48
C VAL A 271 -3.63 -9.31 -1.40
N ARG A 272 -3.16 -9.95 -0.32
CA ARG A 272 -3.57 -11.29 0.09
C ARG A 272 -4.47 -11.16 1.31
N ILE A 273 -5.63 -11.81 1.25
CA ILE A 273 -6.68 -11.68 2.26
C ILE A 273 -6.78 -12.98 3.06
N GLY A 274 -6.50 -12.90 4.37
CA GLY A 274 -6.69 -13.97 5.33
C GLY A 274 -8.01 -13.85 6.11
N LYS A 275 -8.23 -14.77 7.06
CA LYS A 275 -9.42 -14.75 7.93
C LYS A 275 -9.43 -13.55 8.87
N ASP A 276 -8.28 -13.20 9.45
CA ASP A 276 -8.16 -12.18 10.50
C ASP A 276 -7.22 -11.02 10.12
N ASN A 277 -6.52 -11.13 9.00
CA ASN A 277 -5.58 -10.11 8.53
C ASN A 277 -5.61 -9.98 7.00
N ALA A 278 -5.05 -8.89 6.51
CA ALA A 278 -4.70 -8.73 5.11
C ALA A 278 -3.29 -8.18 5.01
N ILE A 279 -2.57 -8.62 3.98
CA ILE A 279 -1.18 -8.20 3.73
C ILE A 279 -1.04 -7.76 2.28
N ILE A 280 -0.08 -6.88 2.02
CA ILE A 280 0.33 -6.53 0.66
C ILE A 280 1.30 -7.61 0.20
N GLY A 281 0.92 -8.38 -0.83
CA GLY A 281 1.75 -9.44 -1.41
C GLY A 281 2.79 -8.92 -2.39
N SER A 282 2.42 -7.98 -3.27
CA SER A 282 3.37 -7.29 -4.17
C SER A 282 2.88 -5.89 -4.52
N VAL A 283 3.83 -5.03 -4.91
CA VAL A 283 3.56 -3.66 -5.37
C VAL A 283 4.24 -3.43 -6.71
N SER A 284 3.60 -2.70 -7.62
CA SER A 284 4.25 -2.19 -8.83
C SER A 284 3.96 -0.70 -9.03
N VAL A 285 4.93 0.06 -9.54
CA VAL A 285 4.77 1.48 -9.89
C VAL A 285 4.93 1.67 -11.37
N ALA A 286 4.00 2.42 -11.95
CA ALA A 286 4.07 2.89 -13.32
C ALA A 286 4.02 4.41 -13.35
N ASP A 287 4.63 4.99 -14.39
CA ASP A 287 4.36 6.37 -14.72
C ASP A 287 2.92 6.48 -15.20
N TRP A 288 2.16 7.39 -14.61
CA TRP A 288 0.75 7.51 -14.95
C TRP A 288 0.56 8.27 -16.29
N GLY A 289 1.55 9.04 -16.74
CA GLY A 289 1.53 9.81 -17.98
C GLY A 289 1.80 9.00 -19.24
N THR A 290 2.74 8.05 -19.24
CA THR A 290 3.03 7.23 -20.44
C THR A 290 2.38 5.85 -20.42
N GLY A 291 2.06 5.32 -19.23
CA GLY A 291 1.61 3.93 -19.08
C GLY A 291 2.76 2.92 -19.13
N ASP A 292 3.99 3.36 -19.36
CA ASP A 292 5.16 2.50 -19.32
C ASP A 292 5.44 2.04 -17.89
N ALA A 293 5.75 0.75 -17.74
CA ALA A 293 6.32 0.25 -16.49
C ALA A 293 7.65 0.97 -16.25
N ILE A 294 7.81 1.60 -15.08
CA ILE A 294 9.09 2.20 -14.71
C ILE A 294 10.05 1.04 -14.42
N THR A 295 11.07 0.88 -15.26
CA THR A 295 12.14 -0.08 -15.02
C THR A 295 12.95 0.42 -13.81
N GLY A 296 12.87 -0.31 -12.68
CA GLY A 296 13.42 0.13 -11.38
C GLY A 296 12.43 0.85 -10.47
N GLY A 297 11.14 0.92 -10.83
CA GLY A 297 10.05 1.48 -10.03
C GLY A 297 9.46 0.50 -9.03
N ASP A 298 10.29 -0.11 -8.18
CA ASP A 298 9.79 -0.71 -6.95
C ASP A 298 9.39 0.46 -6.04
N ALA A 299 8.08 0.79 -5.99
CA ALA A 299 7.56 1.42 -4.77
C ALA A 299 8.05 0.57 -3.64
N SER A 300 8.74 1.19 -2.68
CA SER A 300 9.31 0.53 -1.52
C SER A 300 8.26 -0.40 -0.94
N ILE A 301 8.34 -1.68 -1.34
CA ILE A 301 7.48 -2.74 -0.86
C ILE A 301 7.69 -2.69 0.65
N LEU A 302 6.63 -2.78 1.45
CA LEU A 302 6.79 -3.14 2.86
C LEU A 302 7.32 -4.58 2.91
N THR A 303 8.56 -4.77 2.46
CA THR A 303 9.32 -5.98 2.63
C THR A 303 9.52 -6.17 4.13
N PRO A 304 9.71 -7.41 4.60
CA PRO A 304 10.16 -7.64 5.97
C PRO A 304 11.33 -6.73 6.36
N GLU A 305 12.27 -6.54 5.44
CA GLU A 305 13.40 -5.62 5.59
C GLU A 305 12.98 -4.15 5.80
N LEU A 306 12.06 -3.62 5.00
CA LEU A 306 11.61 -2.24 5.14
C LEU A 306 10.85 -2.02 6.46
N ILE A 307 10.00 -2.98 6.84
CA ILE A 307 9.26 -2.94 8.11
C ILE A 307 10.25 -2.87 9.29
N ILE A 308 11.30 -3.69 9.27
CA ILE A 308 12.35 -3.68 10.28
C ILE A 308 13.08 -2.34 10.29
N LYS A 309 13.58 -1.88 9.14
CA LYS A 309 14.32 -0.62 9.03
C LYS A 309 13.50 0.57 9.55
N GLN A 310 12.20 0.60 9.24
CA GLN A 310 11.29 1.63 9.74
C GLN A 310 11.03 1.53 11.25
N ALA A 311 10.84 0.31 11.77
CA ALA A 311 10.67 0.10 13.20
C ALA A 311 11.90 0.57 13.99
N LEU A 312 13.10 0.20 13.51
CA LEU A 312 14.37 0.61 14.09
C LEU A 312 14.57 2.14 14.03
N ALA A 313 14.25 2.77 12.89
CA ALA A 313 14.31 4.23 12.75
C ALA A 313 13.36 4.96 13.71
N ALA A 314 12.23 4.34 14.05
CA ALA A 314 11.27 4.83 15.04
C ALA A 314 11.64 4.45 16.49
N GLY A 315 12.79 3.80 16.72
CA GLY A 315 13.23 3.36 18.05
C GLY A 315 12.40 2.22 18.63
N LYS A 316 11.63 1.49 17.82
CA LYS A 316 10.83 0.35 18.25
C LYS A 316 11.67 -0.93 18.31
N THR A 317 11.44 -1.72 19.34
CA THR A 317 12.09 -3.01 19.58
C THR A 317 11.16 -4.20 19.34
N ASP A 318 9.85 -4.01 19.49
CA ASP A 318 8.83 -5.01 19.18
C ASP A 318 8.49 -4.96 17.69
N ILE A 319 8.88 -6.00 16.95
CA ILE A 319 8.72 -6.07 15.49
C ILE A 319 7.85 -7.29 15.15
N THR A 320 6.75 -7.07 14.43
CA THR A 320 5.89 -8.15 13.92
C THR A 320 5.93 -8.19 12.40
N LEU A 321 6.20 -9.36 11.86
CA LEU A 321 6.21 -9.65 10.43
C LEU A 321 5.14 -10.68 10.11
N ASN A 322 4.31 -10.38 9.11
CA ASN A 322 3.36 -11.34 8.54
C ASN A 322 3.95 -11.87 7.23
N LEU A 323 4.37 -13.13 7.26
CA LEU A 323 5.07 -13.81 6.18
C LEU A 323 4.12 -14.75 5.42
N ALA A 324 4.49 -15.09 4.19
CA ALA A 324 3.80 -16.14 3.44
C ALA A 324 4.08 -17.51 4.08
N LYS A 325 3.14 -18.45 3.90
CA LYS A 325 3.26 -19.82 4.40
C LYS A 325 4.54 -20.52 3.93
N ASP A 326 4.90 -20.30 2.68
CA ASP A 326 6.06 -20.84 1.96
C ASP A 326 7.28 -19.91 1.95
N PHE A 327 7.32 -18.92 2.85
CA PHE A 327 8.44 -17.98 2.95
C PHE A 327 9.74 -18.69 3.35
N ASN A 328 10.81 -18.49 2.58
CA ASN A 328 12.10 -19.16 2.78
C ASN A 328 13.33 -18.22 2.70
N ASP A 329 13.14 -16.94 2.37
CA ASP A 329 14.23 -15.96 2.26
C ASP A 329 14.32 -15.07 3.51
N PHE A 330 14.95 -15.58 4.56
CA PHE A 330 15.17 -14.85 5.82
C PHE A 330 16.37 -13.89 5.78
N SER A 331 17.18 -13.92 4.72
CA SER A 331 18.41 -13.11 4.61
C SER A 331 18.14 -11.62 4.73
N LYS A 332 17.05 -11.15 4.12
CA LYS A 332 16.64 -9.74 4.17
C LYS A 332 16.16 -9.31 5.55
N ILE A 333 15.59 -10.23 6.33
CA ILE A 333 15.18 -9.98 7.72
C ILE A 333 16.43 -9.81 8.58
N THR A 334 17.38 -10.74 8.49
CA THR A 334 18.59 -10.70 9.31
C THR A 334 19.50 -9.55 8.93
N ASP A 335 19.64 -9.24 7.64
CA ASP A 335 20.40 -8.08 7.17
C ASP A 335 19.85 -6.76 7.72
N ALA A 336 18.52 -6.62 7.79
CA ALA A 336 17.88 -5.45 8.37
C ALA A 336 18.14 -5.31 9.88
N LEU A 337 18.35 -6.43 10.58
CA LEU A 337 18.57 -6.49 12.02
C LEU A 337 20.04 -6.33 12.43
N LYS A 338 21.00 -6.39 11.49
CA LYS A 338 22.45 -6.31 11.79
C LYS A 338 22.87 -5.04 12.52
N ASN A 339 22.20 -3.92 12.25
CA ASN A 339 22.53 -2.62 12.85
C ASN A 339 21.64 -2.29 14.06
N ALA A 340 20.72 -3.18 14.43
CA ALA A 340 19.93 -3.00 15.63
C ALA A 340 20.80 -3.21 16.87
N LYS A 341 20.45 -2.57 17.98
CA LYS A 341 21.17 -2.73 19.24
C LYS A 341 21.08 -4.19 19.72
N GLU A 342 22.22 -4.75 20.12
CA GLU A 342 22.34 -6.10 20.65
C GLU A 342 21.31 -6.39 21.77
N GLY A 343 20.67 -7.56 21.71
CA GLY A 343 19.72 -8.02 22.72
C GLY A 343 18.56 -7.10 23.01
N THR A 344 18.06 -6.37 21.99
CA THR A 344 16.90 -5.48 22.16
C THR A 344 15.66 -5.91 21.40
N ILE A 345 15.77 -6.72 20.35
CA ILE A 345 14.66 -6.96 19.43
C ILE A 345 13.79 -8.12 19.88
N ASP A 346 12.50 -7.84 20.03
CA ASP A 346 11.45 -8.82 20.28
C ASP A 346 10.71 -9.07 18.94
N LEU A 347 11.03 -10.18 18.26
CA LEU A 347 10.58 -10.47 16.89
C LEU A 347 9.41 -11.46 16.88
N THR A 348 8.33 -11.12 16.19
CA THR A 348 7.19 -12.03 15.96
C THR A 348 7.05 -12.34 14.48
N LEU A 349 7.10 -13.62 14.10
CA LEU A 349 6.91 -14.08 12.72
C LEU A 349 5.61 -14.86 12.59
N LYS A 350 4.62 -14.29 11.92
CA LYS A 350 3.30 -14.90 11.68
C LYS A 350 3.19 -15.41 10.24
N GLY A 351 2.40 -16.46 10.04
CA GLY A 351 2.02 -16.97 8.73
C GLY A 351 2.98 -17.96 8.09
N CYS A 352 4.28 -17.97 8.43
CA CYS A 352 5.22 -18.96 7.95
C CYS A 352 5.16 -20.26 8.75
N GLU A 353 5.22 -21.41 8.08
CA GLU A 353 5.16 -22.73 8.73
C GLU A 353 6.56 -23.30 9.07
N ARG A 354 7.61 -22.75 8.48
CA ARG A 354 8.99 -23.28 8.60
C ARG A 354 9.98 -22.15 8.83
N ILE A 355 10.97 -22.42 9.69
CA ILE A 355 12.19 -21.61 9.78
C ILE A 355 13.33 -22.44 9.19
N GLU A 356 13.90 -21.95 8.08
CA GLU A 356 14.93 -22.65 7.33
C GLU A 356 16.26 -22.69 8.08
N GLY A 357 17.15 -23.61 7.70
CA GLY A 357 18.45 -23.77 8.35
C GLY A 357 19.29 -22.49 8.23
N PHE A 358 20.05 -22.17 9.28
CA PHE A 358 20.86 -20.94 9.39
C PHE A 358 20.11 -19.61 9.29
N SER A 359 18.78 -19.59 9.22
CA SER A 359 17.99 -18.38 8.94
C SER A 359 18.28 -17.20 9.86
N PHE A 360 18.49 -17.46 11.15
CA PHE A 360 18.80 -16.48 12.18
C PHE A 360 20.10 -16.82 12.92
N ASN A 361 21.05 -17.50 12.26
CA ASN A 361 22.33 -17.79 12.90
C ASN A 361 23.08 -16.50 13.26
N SER A 362 23.64 -16.45 14.47
CA SER A 362 24.45 -15.33 14.97
C SER A 362 23.77 -13.95 14.93
N VAL A 363 22.44 -13.89 15.11
CA VAL A 363 21.71 -12.61 15.15
C VAL A 363 21.77 -12.00 16.56
N GLU A 364 22.79 -11.18 16.80
CA GLU A 364 23.08 -10.63 18.14
C GLU A 364 22.05 -9.61 18.64
N SER A 365 21.26 -9.00 17.75
CA SER A 365 20.21 -8.04 18.12
C SER A 365 18.96 -8.70 18.69
N LEU A 366 18.77 -10.00 18.46
CA LEU A 366 17.56 -10.74 18.84
C LEU A 366 17.55 -11.03 20.35
N LYS A 367 16.50 -10.55 21.03
CA LYS A 367 16.22 -10.78 22.46
C LYS A 367 15.14 -11.84 22.66
N SER A 368 14.08 -11.80 21.87
CA SER A 368 13.04 -12.83 21.90
C SER A 368 12.49 -13.13 20.52
N ILE A 369 11.98 -14.34 20.34
CA ILE A 369 11.28 -14.72 19.12
C ILE A 369 9.96 -15.44 19.39
N ASN A 370 8.91 -15.01 18.70
CA ASN A 370 7.57 -15.57 18.76
C ASN A 370 7.15 -16.13 17.38
N LEU A 371 6.85 -17.43 17.36
CA LEU A 371 6.62 -18.26 16.18
C LEU A 371 5.28 -19.01 16.30
N PRO A 372 4.13 -18.30 16.28
CA PRO A 372 2.84 -18.90 16.59
C PRO A 372 2.34 -19.89 15.52
N ASP A 373 2.80 -19.77 14.27
CA ASP A 373 2.32 -20.60 13.15
C ASP A 373 3.38 -21.62 12.66
N VAL A 374 4.59 -21.60 13.24
CA VAL A 374 5.69 -22.47 12.81
C VAL A 374 5.49 -23.88 13.34
N ILE A 375 5.64 -24.86 12.44
CA ILE A 375 5.55 -26.30 12.75
C ILE A 375 6.91 -27.00 12.72
N ALA A 376 7.89 -26.46 12.02
CA ALA A 376 9.23 -27.06 11.89
C ALA A 376 10.35 -26.01 11.90
N ILE A 377 11.44 -26.31 12.63
CA ILE A 377 12.64 -25.47 12.69
C ILE A 377 13.85 -26.30 12.24
N TYR A 378 14.53 -25.84 11.20
CA TYR A 378 15.63 -26.54 10.52
C TYR A 378 17.01 -26.27 11.15
N PRO A 379 18.07 -27.02 10.76
CA PRO A 379 19.33 -27.03 11.51
C PRO A 379 19.94 -25.64 11.71
N GLN A 380 20.46 -25.40 12.92
CA GLN A 380 21.17 -24.16 13.27
C GLN A 380 20.38 -22.86 13.06
N ALA A 381 19.04 -22.93 12.95
CA ALA A 381 18.20 -21.76 12.67
C ALA A 381 18.45 -20.58 13.62
N PHE A 382 18.68 -20.82 14.91
CA PHE A 382 18.96 -19.80 15.92
C PHE A 382 20.32 -19.99 16.60
N SER A 383 21.22 -20.79 16.03
CA SER A 383 22.54 -21.05 16.62
C SER A 383 23.30 -19.73 16.82
N ASP A 384 24.00 -19.61 17.94
CA ASP A 384 24.85 -18.48 18.33
C ASP A 384 24.10 -17.14 18.45
N CYS A 385 22.78 -17.15 18.64
CA CYS A 385 22.03 -15.97 19.07
C CYS A 385 22.30 -15.70 20.56
N CYS A 386 23.48 -15.19 20.88
CA CYS A 386 23.97 -15.05 22.25
C CYS A 386 23.04 -14.26 23.18
N ASN A 387 22.26 -13.31 22.63
CA ASN A 387 21.31 -12.45 23.35
C ASN A 387 19.87 -12.97 23.41
N LEU A 388 19.57 -14.09 22.74
CA LEU A 388 18.21 -14.65 22.70
C LEU A 388 17.83 -15.19 24.08
N ALA A 389 16.91 -14.52 24.76
CA ALA A 389 16.45 -14.81 26.10
C ALA A 389 15.16 -15.66 26.14
N SER A 390 14.27 -15.47 25.16
CA SER A 390 12.97 -16.16 25.14
C SER A 390 12.60 -16.66 23.74
N VAL A 391 12.15 -17.90 23.66
CA VAL A 391 11.60 -18.52 22.43
C VAL A 391 10.19 -18.99 22.70
N TYR A 392 9.23 -18.57 21.88
CA TYR A 392 7.84 -19.02 21.96
C TYR A 392 7.42 -19.65 20.64
N ALA A 393 7.25 -20.97 20.62
CA ALA A 393 6.96 -21.75 19.44
C ALA A 393 5.96 -22.90 19.74
N PRO A 394 4.73 -22.56 20.16
CA PRO A 394 3.78 -23.49 20.79
C PRO A 394 3.21 -24.55 19.85
N ASN A 395 3.40 -24.39 18.54
CA ASN A 395 2.90 -25.31 17.51
C ASN A 395 4.02 -26.10 16.83
N VAL A 396 5.27 -25.93 17.26
CA VAL A 396 6.40 -26.67 16.69
C VAL A 396 6.29 -28.14 17.05
N MET A 397 6.45 -28.99 16.04
CA MET A 397 6.42 -30.46 16.16
C MET A 397 7.76 -31.10 15.79
N HIS A 398 8.59 -30.39 15.03
CA HIS A 398 9.87 -30.87 14.51
C HIS A 398 10.97 -29.83 14.75
N ILE A 399 12.05 -30.22 15.43
CA ILE A 399 13.21 -29.35 15.67
C ILE A 399 14.45 -30.11 15.22
N GLU A 400 15.26 -29.52 14.36
CA GLU A 400 16.46 -30.15 13.83
C GLU A 400 17.71 -29.87 14.71
N SER A 401 18.86 -30.40 14.30
CA SER A 401 20.08 -30.33 15.11
C SER A 401 20.59 -28.90 15.33
N PHE A 402 21.18 -28.66 16.50
CA PHE A 402 21.85 -27.40 16.87
C PHE A 402 20.98 -26.13 16.81
N VAL A 403 19.66 -26.25 16.80
CA VAL A 403 18.76 -25.10 16.60
C VAL A 403 19.00 -23.95 17.59
N PHE A 404 19.27 -24.24 18.87
CA PHE A 404 19.57 -23.24 19.91
C PHE A 404 20.99 -23.38 20.48
N ALA A 405 21.91 -23.97 19.72
CA ALA A 405 23.29 -24.11 20.16
C ALA A 405 23.92 -22.72 20.39
N GLY A 406 24.68 -22.52 21.47
CA GLY A 406 25.35 -21.25 21.76
C GLY A 406 24.44 -20.09 22.19
N CYS A 407 23.13 -20.28 22.39
CA CYS A 407 22.21 -19.26 22.91
C CYS A 407 22.41 -19.01 24.42
N SER A 408 23.53 -18.40 24.79
CA SER A 408 24.00 -18.29 26.19
C SER A 408 23.06 -17.50 27.14
N TRP A 409 22.25 -16.57 26.62
CA TRP A 409 21.24 -15.85 27.42
C TRP A 409 19.86 -16.48 27.47
N LEU A 410 19.63 -17.64 26.87
CA LEU A 410 18.31 -18.26 26.88
C LEU A 410 17.84 -18.55 28.31
N ARG A 411 16.60 -18.15 28.63
CA ARG A 411 15.96 -18.29 29.95
C ARG A 411 14.57 -18.88 29.87
N GLU A 412 13.89 -18.76 28.74
CA GLU A 412 12.54 -19.30 28.56
C GLU A 412 12.39 -19.90 27.17
N VAL A 413 11.82 -21.11 27.12
CA VAL A 413 11.51 -21.78 25.85
C VAL A 413 10.12 -22.40 25.96
N GLU A 414 9.23 -22.04 25.06
CA GLU A 414 7.96 -22.72 24.86
C GLU A 414 7.97 -23.47 23.53
N LEU A 415 7.71 -24.77 23.60
CA LEU A 415 7.64 -25.66 22.45
C LEU A 415 6.28 -26.35 22.40
N GLY A 416 5.88 -26.73 21.18
CA GLY A 416 4.68 -27.53 20.94
C GLY A 416 4.84 -29.01 21.32
N ASN A 417 4.03 -29.85 20.70
CA ASN A 417 4.10 -31.30 20.87
C ASN A 417 5.19 -31.87 19.95
N ILE A 418 6.42 -31.95 20.47
CA ILE A 418 7.60 -32.42 19.74
C ILE A 418 7.48 -33.92 19.47
N SER A 419 7.48 -34.26 18.18
CA SER A 419 7.44 -35.64 17.68
C SER A 419 8.82 -36.16 17.29
N THR A 420 9.65 -35.30 16.71
CA THR A 420 11.03 -35.59 16.33
C THR A 420 11.93 -34.41 16.67
N ALA A 421 13.11 -34.72 17.20
CA ALA A 421 14.13 -33.74 17.52
C ALA A 421 15.50 -34.21 17.01
N GLY A 422 16.28 -33.31 16.42
CA GLY A 422 17.67 -33.56 16.05
C GLY A 422 18.57 -33.64 17.28
N PHE A 423 19.87 -33.74 17.06
CA PHE A 423 20.84 -33.85 18.15
C PHE A 423 21.36 -32.48 18.57
N ARG A 424 21.82 -32.36 19.83
CA ARG A 424 22.54 -31.16 20.31
C ARG A 424 21.76 -29.86 20.16
N ILE A 425 20.44 -29.92 20.33
CA ILE A 425 19.53 -28.76 20.19
C ILE A 425 19.91 -27.63 21.15
N PHE A 426 20.29 -27.98 22.38
CA PHE A 426 20.77 -27.06 23.42
C PHE A 426 22.24 -27.33 23.74
N ASP A 427 23.11 -27.30 22.73
CA ASP A 427 24.56 -27.47 22.92
C ASP A 427 25.24 -26.14 23.29
N VAL A 428 26.31 -26.22 24.10
CA VAL A 428 27.05 -25.04 24.56
C VAL A 428 26.16 -23.98 25.26
N ILE A 429 25.15 -24.44 26.01
CA ILE A 429 24.22 -23.63 26.82
C ILE A 429 23.99 -24.28 28.19
N SER A 430 23.78 -23.47 29.23
CA SER A 430 23.34 -23.93 30.56
C SER A 430 21.82 -23.98 30.65
N THR A 431 21.22 -25.14 30.34
CA THR A 431 19.75 -25.35 30.43
C THR A 431 19.22 -25.29 31.86
N GLU A 432 20.07 -25.42 32.88
CA GLU A 432 19.71 -25.30 34.30
C GLU A 432 19.20 -23.91 34.70
N ASN A 433 19.35 -22.90 33.82
CA ASN A 433 18.80 -21.55 33.97
C ASN A 433 17.57 -21.28 33.09
N VAL A 434 17.09 -22.30 32.37
CA VAL A 434 15.99 -22.19 31.39
C VAL A 434 14.71 -22.79 31.95
N ASP A 435 13.64 -22.00 31.93
CA ASP A 435 12.27 -22.44 32.16
C ASP A 435 11.70 -22.98 30.83
N LEU A 436 11.35 -24.27 30.80
CA LEU A 436 10.82 -24.95 29.62
C LEU A 436 9.31 -25.15 29.75
N ILE A 437 8.56 -24.77 28.72
CA ILE A 437 7.12 -24.97 28.60
C ILE A 437 6.86 -25.92 27.44
N LEU A 438 6.11 -26.98 27.70
CA LEU A 438 5.77 -28.02 26.74
C LEU A 438 4.25 -28.13 26.63
N SER A 439 3.80 -28.58 25.45
CA SER A 439 2.40 -28.97 25.25
C SER A 439 1.94 -29.96 26.31
N LYS A 440 0.67 -29.83 26.74
CA LYS A 440 0.03 -30.81 27.63
C LYS A 440 0.03 -32.24 27.05
N ASP A 441 0.12 -32.34 25.73
CA ASP A 441 0.06 -33.60 24.99
C ASP A 441 1.45 -34.19 24.69
N GLN A 442 2.52 -33.54 25.18
CA GLN A 442 3.90 -33.99 24.98
C GLN A 442 4.13 -35.41 25.50
N LYS A 443 4.87 -36.18 24.72
CA LYS A 443 5.31 -37.55 25.04
C LYS A 443 6.76 -37.58 25.50
N VAL A 444 7.14 -38.66 26.18
CA VAL A 444 8.54 -38.90 26.54
C VAL A 444 9.38 -38.95 25.26
N MET A 445 10.56 -38.33 25.27
CA MET A 445 11.47 -38.35 24.14
C MET A 445 12.58 -39.36 24.41
N THR A 446 12.76 -40.32 23.52
CA THR A 446 13.82 -41.34 23.58
C THR A 446 14.85 -41.10 22.49
N GLY A 447 16.12 -41.40 22.77
CA GLY A 447 17.21 -41.10 21.85
C GLY A 447 18.45 -40.57 22.55
N SER A 448 19.27 -39.81 21.83
CA SER A 448 20.51 -39.22 22.36
C SER A 448 20.95 -37.96 21.61
N ASP A 449 21.89 -37.24 22.20
CA ASP A 449 22.57 -36.09 21.59
C ASP A 449 23.59 -36.47 20.49
N ASP A 450 23.66 -37.75 20.07
CA ASP A 450 24.48 -38.17 18.92
C ASP A 450 23.61 -38.69 17.76
N GLU A 451 22.45 -39.29 18.06
CA GLU A 451 21.57 -39.94 17.07
C GLU A 451 20.23 -39.21 16.86
N GLY A 452 19.93 -38.20 17.68
CA GLY A 452 18.64 -37.52 17.71
C GLY A 452 17.62 -38.20 18.62
N TRP A 453 16.40 -37.66 18.60
CA TRP A 453 15.32 -37.97 19.54
C TRP A 453 13.99 -38.20 18.82
N GLN A 454 13.22 -39.14 19.34
CA GLN A 454 11.89 -39.48 18.84
C GLN A 454 10.91 -39.63 20.00
N SER A 455 9.65 -39.27 19.74
CA SER A 455 8.55 -39.48 20.67
C SER A 455 8.32 -40.96 20.97
N ASP A 456 8.26 -41.31 22.24
CA ASP A 456 7.74 -42.58 22.73
C ASP A 456 6.25 -42.40 23.08
N GLU A 457 5.40 -42.86 22.18
CA GLU A 457 3.94 -42.73 22.28
C GLU A 457 3.31 -43.47 23.47
N SER A 458 4.08 -44.29 24.20
CA SER A 458 3.56 -45.12 25.29
C SER A 458 3.27 -44.34 26.58
N ILE A 459 3.98 -43.24 26.85
CA ILE A 459 3.92 -42.55 28.14
C ILE A 459 3.75 -41.03 27.95
N PRO A 460 2.71 -40.40 28.55
CA PRO A 460 2.64 -38.96 28.64
C PRO A 460 3.87 -38.39 29.37
N TYR A 461 4.52 -37.38 28.81
CA TYR A 461 5.72 -36.79 29.43
C TYR A 461 5.45 -36.32 30.86
N ALA A 462 4.27 -35.73 31.09
CA ALA A 462 3.87 -35.20 32.39
C ALA A 462 3.90 -36.23 33.55
N GLU A 463 3.78 -37.52 33.23
CA GLU A 463 3.75 -38.64 34.18
C GLU A 463 5.10 -39.39 34.28
N SER A 464 6.12 -38.91 33.56
CA SER A 464 7.42 -39.57 33.44
C SER A 464 8.42 -39.16 34.54
N ALA A 465 9.43 -40.02 34.74
CA ALA A 465 10.59 -39.68 35.57
C ALA A 465 11.36 -38.48 35.01
N ASP A 466 11.38 -38.31 33.69
CA ASP A 466 12.04 -37.18 33.03
C ASP A 466 11.40 -35.86 33.46
N HIS A 467 10.07 -35.75 33.48
CA HIS A 467 9.40 -34.55 33.99
C HIS A 467 9.72 -34.30 35.48
N THR A 468 9.72 -35.34 36.30
CA THR A 468 10.04 -35.26 37.73
C THR A 468 11.48 -34.79 37.98
N TRP A 469 12.42 -35.18 37.12
CA TRP A 469 13.83 -34.76 37.19
C TRP A 469 14.13 -33.51 36.37
N LYS A 470 13.11 -32.87 35.80
CA LYS A 470 13.25 -31.69 34.93
C LYS A 470 14.16 -31.97 33.74
N ARG A 471 14.08 -33.17 33.18
CA ARG A 471 14.88 -33.62 32.04
C ARG A 471 14.06 -33.61 30.77
N PHE A 472 14.60 -33.04 29.70
CA PHE A 472 14.03 -33.12 28.36
C PHE A 472 15.17 -33.16 27.34
N LEU A 473 15.09 -34.05 26.35
CA LEU A 473 16.14 -34.26 25.34
C LEU A 473 17.54 -34.41 25.97
N GLY A 474 17.62 -35.17 27.07
CA GLY A 474 18.88 -35.44 27.77
C GLY A 474 19.46 -34.30 28.60
N LYS A 475 18.83 -33.11 28.63
CA LYS A 475 19.28 -31.95 29.41
C LYS A 475 18.42 -31.73 30.64
N THR A 476 19.00 -31.18 31.71
CA THR A 476 18.28 -30.77 32.92
C THR A 476 17.93 -29.29 32.85
N PHE A 477 16.68 -28.94 33.13
CA PHE A 477 16.16 -27.58 33.07
C PHE A 477 15.95 -26.97 34.46
N LYS A 478 15.88 -25.64 34.52
CA LYS A 478 15.54 -24.91 35.76
C LYS A 478 14.17 -25.36 36.27
N SER A 479 13.16 -25.24 35.41
CA SER A 479 11.82 -25.74 35.62
C SER A 479 11.24 -26.28 34.32
N ILE A 480 10.32 -27.24 34.41
CA ILE A 480 9.56 -27.73 33.26
C ILE A 480 8.07 -27.64 33.59
N LYS A 481 7.30 -27.01 32.70
CA LYS A 481 5.85 -27.00 32.73
C LYS A 481 5.31 -27.83 31.56
N CYS A 482 4.59 -28.90 31.86
CA CYS A 482 3.88 -29.71 30.86
C CYS A 482 2.38 -29.63 31.13
N GLY A 483 1.65 -28.89 30.28
CA GLY A 483 0.24 -28.59 30.51
C GLY A 483 0.01 -27.77 31.79
N SER A 484 -0.74 -28.32 32.75
CA SER A 484 -1.01 -27.67 34.04
C SER A 484 0.01 -27.99 35.13
N LEU A 485 0.91 -28.97 34.90
CA LEU A 485 1.89 -29.43 35.88
C LEU A 485 3.22 -28.70 35.67
N LYS A 486 3.80 -28.17 36.76
CA LYS A 486 5.11 -27.51 36.75
C LYS A 486 5.99 -28.11 37.84
N ILE A 487 7.23 -28.47 37.48
CA ILE A 487 8.27 -28.94 38.40
C ILE A 487 9.40 -27.91 38.40
N GLU A 488 9.83 -27.47 39.58
CA GLU A 488 10.86 -26.43 39.81
C GLU A 488 12.16 -26.95 40.42
#